data_AF-A0A8X6MLY3-F1
#
_entry.id   AF-A0A8X6MLY3-F1
#
_cell.length_a   1.000
_cell.length_b   1.000
_cell.length_c   1.000
_cell.angle_alpha   90.00
_cell.angle_beta   90.00
_cell.angle_gamma   90.00
#
_symmetry.space_group_name_H-M   'P 1'
#
loop_
_entity.id
_entity.type
_entity.pdbx_description
1 polymer ?
#
loop_
_entity_poly.entity_id
_entity_poly.type
_entity_poly.pdbx_seq_one_letter_code
_entity_poly.pdbx_strand_id
1 'polypeptide(L)'
;MQRQMPDGLSQLLDMLRNTGEPFLDRAPGSGPMGMMYSGITQAREFDDPPGLYEKTEYLLREWVTMYHSPKAGKDSTNAFSLFVHQMNLQGILKTDELITRFFRLSTEMCVDLSYRVLIDQSIKSATVTRAKCFHTLDAYVRLIALLVKHSGDNNNTVTKVNLLNKVLGIVTGVLLQDQELRGVDFQQLPYHRIFIMLFLELSAPESVLEAISPQILTAFCNTLYYLRPQKAPGFAYAWLELVSHRVFLGRVLALSPAQKGWTMYAQLLVSLFKFLAPFLRNVELAAPIQLLYKGTLRVLLVLLHDFPEFLCDYHYGFCDVIAPNCIQMRNLILSAFPRNMRLPDPFTPNLKVDLLPEITQAPRILANFNTLIQPASFKKDLDSYIKTRSPVTFLSELRTSLQVSSEPGMRYNIPLINALVLYVGTQAIAYIQNKGNTPNMSTITHSSHMDIFQNLAVDSDTEGRYLFLNAIANQLRYPNSHTHYFSCTLLYLFAEANTEAIQEQITRVLLERLIVNRPHPWGLLITFIELIKNQNFKFWNHEFVRCAPEIEKLFESVARSCMHPKPSSEQTTS
;
A
#
# COMPACT_ATOMS: atom_id res chain seq x y z
N MET A 1 4.58 -0.37 37.18
CA MET A 1 3.39 0.50 37.03
C MET A 1 2.73 0.16 35.71
N GLN A 2 1.60 -0.56 35.76
CA GLN A 2 0.75 -0.82 34.60
C GLN A 2 0.18 0.52 34.11
N ARG A 3 0.52 0.93 32.88
CA ARG A 3 -0.18 2.04 32.24
C ARG A 3 -1.56 1.51 31.84
N GLN A 4 -2.62 2.06 32.44
CA GLN A 4 -3.98 1.87 31.94
C GLN A 4 -4.01 2.22 30.45
N MET A 5 -4.61 1.33 29.67
CA MET A 5 -4.77 1.50 28.23
C MET A 5 -5.73 2.67 27.94
N PRO A 6 -5.51 3.40 26.84
CA PRO A 6 -6.44 4.44 26.42
C PRO A 6 -7.68 3.81 25.77
N ASP A 7 -8.80 3.77 26.50
CA ASP A 7 -10.10 3.25 26.02
C ASP A 7 -10.80 4.16 24.99
N GLY A 8 -10.19 5.30 24.60
CA GLY A 8 -10.81 6.30 23.75
C GLY A 8 -10.36 6.24 22.28
N LEU A 9 -11.31 6.13 21.35
CA LEU A 9 -11.10 6.31 19.91
C LEU A 9 -10.33 7.62 19.60
N SER A 10 -10.57 8.67 20.38
CA SER A 10 -9.92 9.99 20.26
C SER A 10 -8.41 9.96 20.52
N GLN A 11 -7.93 9.23 21.52
CA GLN A 11 -6.50 9.13 21.84
C GLN A 11 -5.74 8.30 20.79
N LEU A 12 -6.41 7.33 20.16
CA LEU A 12 -5.89 6.61 18.99
C LEU A 12 -5.75 7.50 17.75
N LEU A 13 -6.69 8.44 17.53
CA LEU A 13 -6.60 9.41 16.45
C LEU A 13 -5.44 10.40 16.64
N ASP A 14 -5.17 10.83 17.88
CA ASP A 14 -4.06 11.74 18.18
C ASP A 14 -2.69 11.07 18.02
N MET A 15 -2.56 9.78 18.33
CA MET A 15 -1.34 9.01 18.04
C MET A 15 -1.09 8.83 16.53
N LEU A 16 -2.14 8.65 15.73
CA LEU A 16 -2.02 8.56 14.27
C LEU A 16 -1.61 9.88 13.60
N ARG A 17 -1.96 11.03 14.21
CA ARG A 17 -1.59 12.36 13.71
C ARG A 17 -0.08 12.64 13.87
N ASN A 18 0.57 12.07 14.89
CA ASN A 18 1.95 12.40 15.28
C ASN A 18 3.06 11.59 14.56
N THR A 19 2.73 10.65 13.66
CA THR A 19 3.72 9.79 12.95
C THR A 19 4.01 10.24 11.51
N GLY A 20 3.73 11.50 11.17
CA GLY A 20 3.94 12.03 9.81
C GLY A 20 5.41 12.29 9.47
N GLU A 21 5.97 11.54 8.51
CA GLU A 21 7.22 11.91 7.86
C GLU A 21 7.07 13.15 6.94
N PRO A 22 8.09 14.02 6.88
CA PRO A 22 8.05 15.28 6.16
C PRO A 22 8.50 15.10 4.70
N PHE A 23 7.60 14.63 3.81
CA PHE A 23 7.88 14.65 2.36
C PHE A 23 7.00 15.62 1.57
N LEU A 24 6.06 16.31 2.23
CA LEU A 24 5.22 17.34 1.61
C LEU A 24 5.29 18.73 2.28
N ASP A 25 6.16 18.95 3.26
CA ASP A 25 6.39 20.30 3.84
C ASP A 25 7.24 21.20 2.92
N ARG A 26 7.19 21.00 1.59
CA ARG A 26 7.62 22.03 0.65
C ARG A 26 6.47 23.01 0.45
N ALA A 27 6.67 24.22 0.98
CA ALA A 27 5.86 25.41 0.74
C ALA A 27 5.57 25.65 -0.77
N PRO A 28 4.50 26.39 -1.11
CA PRO A 28 3.75 26.25 -2.36
C PRO A 28 4.52 26.81 -3.56
N GLY A 29 4.68 26.00 -4.60
CA GLY A 29 5.08 26.47 -5.92
C GLY A 29 3.86 26.85 -6.76
N SER A 30 4.02 27.82 -7.65
CA SER A 30 3.07 28.10 -8.73
C SER A 30 2.84 26.83 -9.57
N GLY A 31 1.59 26.45 -9.81
CA GLY A 31 1.22 25.28 -10.63
C GLY A 31 0.05 24.48 -10.07
N PRO A 32 -0.29 23.33 -10.67
CA PRO A 32 -1.47 22.53 -10.31
C PRO A 32 -1.53 22.14 -8.82
N MET A 33 -0.40 21.75 -8.22
CA MET A 33 -0.31 21.44 -6.79
C MET A 33 -0.53 22.66 -5.90
N GLY A 34 -0.04 23.83 -6.31
CA GLY A 34 -0.31 25.09 -5.61
C GLY A 34 -1.80 25.44 -5.63
N MET A 35 -2.49 25.18 -6.76
CA MET A 35 -3.95 25.39 -6.86
C MET A 35 -4.74 24.48 -5.93
N MET A 36 -4.31 23.22 -5.77
CA MET A 36 -4.92 22.30 -4.80
C MET A 36 -4.73 22.79 -3.37
N TYR A 37 -3.51 23.17 -2.98
CA TYR A 37 -3.22 23.68 -1.64
C TYR A 37 -3.96 24.98 -1.34
N SER A 38 -4.02 25.90 -2.32
CA SER A 38 -4.83 27.11 -2.26
C SER A 38 -6.31 26.78 -2.03
N GLY A 39 -6.87 25.83 -2.78
CA GLY A 39 -8.25 25.37 -2.55
C GLY A 39 -8.48 24.80 -1.15
N ILE A 40 -7.54 24.00 -0.63
CA ILE A 40 -7.64 23.41 0.72
C ILE A 40 -7.63 24.48 1.81
N THR A 41 -6.78 25.49 1.67
CA THR A 41 -6.64 26.57 2.67
C THR A 41 -7.82 27.52 2.63
N GLN A 42 -8.24 27.94 1.44
CA GLN A 42 -9.39 28.83 1.24
C GLN A 42 -10.73 28.18 1.60
N ALA A 43 -10.80 26.84 1.66
CA ALA A 43 -11.98 26.15 2.18
C ALA A 43 -12.30 26.50 3.64
N ARG A 44 -11.34 27.06 4.40
CA ARG A 44 -11.50 27.47 5.80
C ARG A 44 -11.81 28.97 5.96
N GLU A 45 -11.97 29.72 4.87
CA GLU A 45 -12.28 31.15 4.90
C GLU A 45 -13.79 31.39 4.97
N PHE A 46 -14.23 32.10 6.02
CA PHE A 46 -15.64 32.38 6.33
C PHE A 46 -16.06 33.83 6.08
N ASP A 47 -15.15 34.68 5.61
CA ASP A 47 -15.45 36.08 5.32
C ASP A 47 -16.05 36.19 3.90
N ASP A 48 -17.31 35.78 3.78
CA ASP A 48 -18.05 35.85 2.52
C ASP A 48 -18.69 37.22 2.31
N PRO A 49 -18.59 37.80 1.10
CA PRO A 49 -19.29 39.03 0.76
C PRO A 49 -20.80 38.91 1.02
N PRO A 50 -21.45 39.96 1.57
CA PRO A 50 -22.89 39.96 1.80
C PRO A 50 -23.67 39.61 0.53
N GLY A 51 -24.66 38.72 0.65
CA GLY A 51 -25.49 38.27 -0.47
C GLY A 51 -24.89 37.16 -1.34
N LEU A 52 -23.63 36.75 -1.09
CA LEU A 52 -22.99 35.69 -1.90
C LEU A 52 -23.59 34.31 -1.62
N TYR A 53 -23.98 34.05 -0.38
CA TYR A 53 -24.61 32.80 0.02
C TYR A 53 -25.92 32.58 -0.75
N GLU A 54 -26.82 33.57 -0.74
CA GLU A 54 -28.13 33.52 -1.40
C GLU A 54 -27.99 33.42 -2.92
N LYS A 55 -27.01 34.12 -3.51
CA LYS A 55 -26.68 33.98 -4.93
C LYS A 55 -26.22 32.57 -5.28
N THR A 56 -25.38 31.98 -4.44
CA THR A 56 -24.86 30.63 -4.65
C THR A 56 -25.97 29.60 -4.51
N GLU A 57 -26.82 29.73 -3.50
CA GLU A 57 -27.99 28.85 -3.29
C GLU A 57 -28.94 28.93 -4.49
N TYR A 58 -29.26 30.14 -4.95
CA TYR A 58 -30.09 30.35 -6.13
C TYR A 58 -29.52 29.66 -7.36
N LEU A 59 -28.24 29.91 -7.67
CA LEU A 59 -27.57 29.31 -8.83
C LEU A 59 -27.51 27.78 -8.73
N LEU A 60 -27.14 27.23 -7.58
CA LEU A 60 -27.07 25.78 -7.39
C LEU A 60 -28.44 25.12 -7.60
N ARG A 61 -29.51 25.71 -7.04
CA ARG A 61 -30.88 25.21 -7.19
C ARG A 61 -31.37 25.28 -8.65
N GLU A 62 -31.09 26.38 -9.33
CA GLU A 62 -31.40 26.53 -10.76
C GLU A 62 -30.65 25.50 -11.60
N TRP A 63 -29.36 25.27 -11.32
CA TRP A 63 -28.59 24.23 -11.99
C TRP A 63 -29.16 22.83 -11.76
N VAL A 64 -29.48 22.47 -10.52
CA VAL A 64 -30.09 21.17 -10.18
C VAL A 64 -31.41 20.97 -10.96
N THR A 65 -32.21 22.03 -11.07
CA THR A 65 -33.46 22.02 -11.84
C THR A 65 -33.19 21.84 -13.34
N MET A 66 -32.23 22.56 -13.89
CA MET A 66 -31.84 22.47 -15.30
C MET A 66 -31.25 21.11 -15.66
N TYR A 67 -30.41 20.53 -14.80
CA TYR A 67 -29.77 19.23 -15.01
C TYR A 67 -30.79 18.09 -15.13
N HIS A 68 -31.85 18.10 -14.31
CA HIS A 68 -32.92 17.10 -14.37
C HIS A 68 -34.03 17.43 -15.37
N SER A 69 -33.94 18.57 -16.07
CA SER A 69 -34.93 18.96 -17.06
C SER A 69 -34.78 18.11 -18.33
N PRO A 70 -35.88 17.62 -18.94
CA PRO A 70 -35.85 16.99 -20.25
C PRO A 70 -35.25 17.90 -21.35
N LYS A 71 -35.21 19.22 -21.12
CA LYS A 71 -34.67 20.23 -22.03
C LYS A 71 -33.16 20.47 -21.86
N ALA A 72 -32.48 19.74 -20.97
CA ALA A 72 -31.05 19.94 -20.70
C ALA A 72 -30.14 19.77 -21.94
N GLY A 73 -30.64 19.07 -22.97
CA GLY A 73 -29.88 18.71 -24.17
C GLY A 73 -29.03 17.46 -23.95
N LYS A 74 -28.39 16.96 -25.01
CA LYS A 74 -27.44 15.85 -24.90
C LYS A 74 -26.31 16.28 -23.95
N ASP A 75 -26.06 15.46 -22.93
CA ASP A 75 -24.97 15.69 -21.97
C ASP A 75 -25.09 17.02 -21.20
N SER A 76 -26.30 17.57 -21.07
CA SER A 76 -26.61 18.84 -20.37
C SER A 76 -25.93 20.10 -20.96
N THR A 77 -25.45 20.04 -22.20
CA THR A 77 -24.67 21.12 -22.83
C THR A 77 -25.48 22.40 -23.08
N ASN A 78 -26.74 22.29 -23.47
CA ASN A 78 -27.62 23.46 -23.68
C ASN A 78 -27.93 24.16 -22.35
N ALA A 79 -28.25 23.38 -21.31
CA ALA A 79 -28.44 23.90 -19.95
C ALA A 79 -27.17 24.58 -19.43
N PHE A 80 -26.00 24.02 -19.72
CA PHE A 80 -24.71 24.57 -19.28
C PHE A 80 -24.42 25.95 -19.86
N SER A 81 -24.63 26.16 -21.16
CA SER A 81 -24.42 27.47 -21.78
C SER A 81 -25.32 28.56 -21.16
N LEU A 82 -26.59 28.23 -20.89
CA LEU A 82 -27.52 29.14 -20.21
C LEU A 82 -27.09 29.41 -18.77
N PHE A 83 -26.65 28.37 -18.05
CA PHE A 83 -26.21 28.50 -16.67
C PHE A 83 -24.93 29.34 -16.53
N VAL A 84 -23.93 29.14 -17.39
CA VAL A 84 -22.70 29.97 -17.39
C VAL A 84 -23.03 31.44 -17.64
N HIS A 85 -24.00 31.72 -18.53
CA HIS A 85 -24.49 33.09 -18.72
C HIS A 85 -25.12 33.66 -17.44
N GLN A 86 -25.94 32.89 -16.73
CA GLN A 86 -26.49 33.29 -15.43
C GLN A 86 -25.40 33.52 -14.37
N MET A 87 -24.39 32.66 -14.30
CA MET A 87 -23.25 32.85 -13.38
C MET A 87 -22.49 34.15 -13.67
N ASN A 88 -22.34 34.52 -14.95
CA ASN A 88 -21.72 35.78 -15.36
C ASN A 88 -22.58 36.98 -14.94
N LEU A 89 -23.89 36.94 -15.20
CA LEU A 89 -24.84 37.99 -14.78
C LEU A 89 -24.86 38.20 -13.27
N GLN A 90 -24.80 37.12 -12.48
CA GLN A 90 -24.72 37.17 -11.02
C GLN A 90 -23.34 37.62 -10.50
N GLY A 91 -22.36 37.76 -11.38
CA GLY A 91 -21.02 38.26 -11.09
C GLY A 91 -20.10 37.24 -10.40
N ILE A 92 -20.45 35.96 -10.37
CA ILE A 92 -19.65 34.91 -9.71
C ILE A 92 -18.32 34.67 -10.43
N LEU A 93 -18.31 34.82 -11.76
CA LEU A 93 -17.13 34.55 -12.60
C LEU A 93 -16.16 35.74 -12.69
N LYS A 94 -16.36 36.81 -11.90
CA LYS A 94 -15.56 38.05 -12.00
C LYS A 94 -14.15 37.90 -11.45
N THR A 95 -13.98 37.16 -10.37
CA THR A 95 -12.69 36.99 -9.70
C THR A 95 -12.49 35.53 -9.31
N ASP A 96 -11.22 35.11 -9.26
CA ASP A 96 -10.84 33.77 -8.83
C ASP A 96 -11.29 33.48 -7.39
N GLU A 97 -11.34 34.51 -6.54
CA GLU A 97 -11.85 34.45 -5.16
C GLU A 97 -13.36 34.13 -5.11
N LEU A 98 -14.19 34.80 -5.93
CA LEU A 98 -15.63 34.52 -5.98
C LEU A 98 -15.93 33.13 -6.54
N ILE A 99 -15.15 32.67 -7.52
CA ILE A 99 -15.25 31.30 -8.04
C ILE A 99 -14.92 30.28 -6.93
N THR A 100 -13.89 30.54 -6.13
CA THR A 100 -13.51 29.69 -4.99
C THR A 100 -14.65 29.58 -3.99
N ARG A 101 -15.16 30.73 -3.53
CA ARG A 101 -16.27 30.78 -2.57
C ARG A 101 -17.53 30.11 -3.12
N PHE A 102 -17.83 30.28 -4.40
CA PHE A 102 -18.95 29.59 -5.05
C PHE A 102 -18.82 28.07 -4.94
N PHE A 103 -17.65 27.49 -5.25
CA PHE A 103 -17.45 26.05 -5.12
C PHE A 103 -17.45 25.59 -3.65
N ARG A 104 -16.88 26.39 -2.73
CA ARG A 104 -16.89 26.08 -1.29
C ARG A 104 -18.32 26.02 -0.77
N LEU A 105 -19.09 27.09 -0.95
CA LEU A 105 -20.49 27.20 -0.54
C LEU A 105 -21.38 26.14 -1.22
N SER A 106 -21.19 25.88 -2.52
CA SER A 106 -21.94 24.82 -3.22
C SER A 106 -21.68 23.44 -2.62
N THR A 107 -20.41 23.17 -2.24
CA THR A 107 -20.02 21.90 -1.60
C THR A 107 -20.67 21.80 -0.21
N GLU A 108 -20.59 22.85 0.60
CA GLU A 108 -21.22 22.91 1.92
C GLU A 108 -22.74 22.71 1.85
N MET A 109 -23.42 23.37 0.92
CA MET A 109 -24.87 23.21 0.71
C MET A 109 -25.24 21.76 0.34
N CYS A 110 -24.44 21.11 -0.52
CA CYS A 110 -24.66 19.71 -0.89
C CYS A 110 -24.43 18.75 0.30
N VAL A 111 -23.43 19.04 1.13
CA VAL A 111 -23.11 18.30 2.34
C VAL A 111 -24.23 18.47 3.37
N ASP A 112 -24.63 19.70 3.67
CA ASP A 112 -25.71 20.02 4.61
C ASP A 112 -27.04 19.39 4.19
N LEU A 113 -27.37 19.42 2.90
CA LEU A 113 -28.55 18.73 2.39
C LEU A 113 -28.45 17.23 2.62
N SER A 114 -27.27 16.64 2.41
CA SER A 114 -27.05 15.21 2.67
C SER A 114 -27.24 14.87 4.14
N TYR A 115 -26.72 15.68 5.07
CA TYR A 115 -26.96 15.51 6.51
C TYR A 115 -28.46 15.58 6.84
N ARG A 116 -29.18 16.59 6.35
CA ARG A 116 -30.63 16.73 6.59
C ARG A 116 -31.39 15.49 6.11
N VAL A 117 -31.06 14.99 4.92
CA VAL A 117 -31.70 13.80 4.33
C VAL A 117 -31.35 12.52 5.11
N LEU A 118 -30.11 12.38 5.61
CA LEU A 118 -29.68 11.22 6.38
C LEU A 118 -30.31 11.15 7.78
N ILE A 119 -30.60 12.30 8.38
CA ILE A 119 -31.23 12.41 9.71
C ILE A 119 -32.77 12.30 9.61
N ASP A 120 -33.36 12.57 8.44
CA ASP A 120 -34.80 12.54 8.23
C ASP A 120 -35.40 11.13 8.39
N GLN A 121 -35.95 10.87 9.58
CA GLN A 121 -36.58 9.61 9.96
C GLN A 121 -37.91 9.34 9.24
N SER A 122 -38.48 10.33 8.52
CA SER A 122 -39.70 10.11 7.75
C SER A 122 -39.47 9.18 6.55
N ILE A 123 -38.23 9.11 6.05
CA ILE A 123 -37.84 8.28 4.92
C ILE A 123 -37.38 6.91 5.42
N LYS A 124 -38.29 5.94 5.42
CA LYS A 124 -37.99 4.57 5.90
C LYS A 124 -37.10 3.75 4.95
N SER A 125 -36.91 4.18 3.70
CA SER A 125 -36.14 3.44 2.69
C SER A 125 -34.77 4.04 2.45
N ALA A 126 -33.72 3.31 2.85
CA ALA A 126 -32.32 3.71 2.64
C ALA A 126 -31.97 3.97 1.17
N THR A 127 -32.64 3.31 0.22
CA THR A 127 -32.45 3.55 -1.22
C THR A 127 -33.01 4.91 -1.63
N VAL A 128 -34.17 5.29 -1.12
CA VAL A 128 -34.77 6.60 -1.40
C VAL A 128 -33.96 7.71 -0.75
N THR A 129 -33.49 7.52 0.50
CA THR A 129 -32.59 8.45 1.18
C THR A 129 -31.33 8.72 0.35
N ARG A 130 -30.65 7.66 -0.12
CA ARG A 130 -29.48 7.81 -0.99
C ARG A 130 -29.80 8.49 -2.32
N ALA A 131 -30.91 8.14 -2.96
CA ALA A 131 -31.32 8.76 -4.22
C ALA A 131 -31.56 10.27 -4.08
N LYS A 132 -32.14 10.73 -2.96
CA LYS A 132 -32.31 12.16 -2.67
C LYS A 132 -30.96 12.88 -2.51
N CYS A 133 -29.98 12.28 -1.82
CA CYS A 133 -28.64 12.86 -1.75
C CYS A 133 -27.99 12.92 -3.15
N PHE A 134 -28.08 11.82 -3.91
CA PHE A 134 -27.46 11.70 -5.23
C PHE A 134 -28.05 12.68 -6.25
N HIS A 135 -29.34 13.01 -6.15
CA HIS A 135 -29.99 14.00 -7.02
C HIS A 135 -29.19 15.32 -7.09
N THR A 136 -28.87 15.90 -5.93
CA THR A 136 -28.15 17.17 -5.87
C THR A 136 -26.65 17.00 -6.13
N LEU A 137 -26.05 15.93 -5.58
CA LEU A 137 -24.62 15.67 -5.72
C LEU A 137 -24.22 15.40 -7.18
N ASP A 138 -24.99 14.60 -7.91
CA ASP A 138 -24.70 14.26 -9.31
C ASP A 138 -24.84 15.49 -10.21
N ALA A 139 -25.85 16.34 -9.96
CA ALA A 139 -25.98 17.61 -10.64
C ALA A 139 -24.76 18.50 -10.38
N TYR A 140 -24.33 18.66 -9.13
CA TYR A 140 -23.17 19.47 -8.78
C TYR A 140 -21.87 18.94 -9.42
N VAL A 141 -21.66 17.61 -9.41
CA VAL A 141 -20.53 16.97 -10.09
C VAL A 141 -20.55 17.26 -11.59
N ARG A 142 -21.72 17.17 -12.23
CA ARG A 142 -21.86 17.47 -13.65
C ARG A 142 -21.46 18.91 -13.96
N LEU A 143 -21.86 19.86 -13.11
CA LEU A 143 -21.45 21.27 -13.24
C LEU A 143 -19.93 21.40 -13.19
N ILE A 144 -19.29 20.80 -12.19
CA ILE A 144 -17.82 20.84 -12.05
C ILE A 144 -17.15 20.27 -13.29
N ALA A 145 -17.58 19.08 -13.75
CA ALA A 145 -17.00 18.42 -14.92
C ALA A 145 -17.12 19.30 -16.18
N LEU A 146 -18.28 19.92 -16.40
CA LEU A 146 -18.49 20.81 -17.54
C LEU A 146 -17.68 22.11 -17.43
N LEU A 147 -17.57 22.71 -16.24
CA LEU A 147 -16.73 23.89 -16.01
C LEU A 147 -15.25 23.57 -16.27
N VAL A 148 -14.76 22.39 -15.85
CA VAL A 148 -13.39 21.94 -16.14
C VAL A 148 -13.18 21.73 -17.65
N LYS A 149 -14.09 21.03 -18.34
CA LYS A 149 -14.00 20.78 -19.79
C LYS A 149 -13.95 22.08 -20.60
N HIS A 150 -14.77 23.05 -20.23
CA HIS A 150 -14.92 24.33 -20.96
C HIS A 150 -14.09 25.48 -20.36
N SER A 151 -13.21 25.21 -19.39
CA SER A 151 -12.33 26.24 -18.82
C SER A 151 -11.27 26.67 -19.82
N GLY A 152 -11.27 27.95 -20.20
CA GLY A 152 -10.38 28.47 -21.24
C GLY A 152 -10.63 27.85 -22.62
N ASP A 153 -9.75 28.16 -23.57
CA ASP A 153 -9.86 27.64 -24.94
C ASP A 153 -9.72 26.10 -25.00
N ASN A 154 -10.20 25.49 -26.08
CA ASN A 154 -10.13 24.03 -26.29
C ASN A 154 -8.70 23.49 -26.20
N ASN A 155 -7.71 24.28 -26.61
CA ASN A 155 -6.29 23.90 -26.58
C ASN A 155 -5.58 24.24 -25.25
N ASN A 156 -6.22 25.02 -24.37
CA ASN A 156 -5.60 25.47 -23.12
C ASN A 156 -5.79 24.42 -22.02
N THR A 157 -4.92 23.42 -21.99
CA THR A 157 -4.94 22.35 -20.99
C THR A 157 -4.60 22.82 -19.58
N VAL A 158 -3.81 23.90 -19.45
CA VAL A 158 -3.31 24.41 -18.16
C VAL A 158 -4.45 24.96 -17.30
N THR A 159 -5.32 25.79 -17.88
CA THR A 159 -6.46 26.37 -17.15
C THR A 159 -7.43 25.30 -16.65
N LYS A 160 -7.74 24.29 -17.48
CA LYS A 160 -8.56 23.13 -17.11
C LYS A 160 -7.97 22.36 -15.93
N VAL A 161 -6.67 22.06 -15.99
CA VAL A 161 -5.97 21.34 -14.92
C VAL A 161 -5.90 22.16 -13.64
N ASN A 162 -5.64 23.46 -13.72
CA ASN A 162 -5.61 24.35 -12.57
C ASN A 162 -6.98 24.44 -11.89
N LEU A 163 -8.06 24.58 -12.67
CA LEU A 163 -9.42 24.59 -12.13
C LEU A 163 -9.77 23.26 -11.46
N LEU A 164 -9.43 22.12 -12.09
CA LEU A 164 -9.64 20.80 -11.50
C LEU A 164 -8.95 20.68 -10.14
N ASN A 165 -7.66 21.02 -10.07
CA ASN A 165 -6.91 20.93 -8.82
C ASN A 165 -7.48 21.87 -7.75
N LYS A 166 -7.92 23.07 -8.15
CA LYS A 166 -8.55 24.02 -7.24
C LYS A 166 -9.86 23.47 -6.67
N VAL A 167 -10.75 22.95 -7.51
CA VAL A 167 -12.02 22.36 -7.03
C VAL A 167 -11.78 21.14 -6.14
N LEU A 168 -10.88 20.23 -6.53
CA LEU A 168 -10.51 19.09 -5.69
C LEU A 168 -9.94 19.54 -4.34
N GLY A 169 -9.12 20.60 -4.34
CA GLY A 169 -8.60 21.22 -3.13
C GLY A 169 -9.70 21.78 -2.23
N ILE A 170 -10.66 22.52 -2.79
CA ILE A 170 -11.80 23.07 -2.05
C ILE A 170 -12.63 21.95 -1.42
N VAL A 171 -13.01 20.92 -2.18
CA VAL A 171 -13.79 19.78 -1.65
C VAL A 171 -13.01 19.04 -0.56
N THR A 172 -11.70 18.90 -0.71
CA THR A 172 -10.80 18.31 0.29
C THR A 172 -10.74 19.13 1.57
N GLY A 173 -10.63 20.45 1.46
CA GLY A 173 -10.61 21.35 2.61
C GLY A 173 -11.94 21.34 3.37
N VAL A 174 -13.07 21.38 2.66
CA VAL A 174 -14.41 21.25 3.24
C VAL A 174 -14.58 19.90 3.94
N LEU A 175 -14.11 18.80 3.36
CA LEU A 175 -14.14 17.47 3.99
C LEU A 175 -13.37 17.44 5.31
N LEU A 176 -12.12 17.92 5.30
CA LEU A 176 -11.26 17.90 6.48
C LEU A 176 -11.85 18.77 7.60
N GLN A 177 -12.44 19.91 7.24
CA GLN A 177 -13.11 20.77 8.18
C GLN A 177 -14.40 20.14 8.74
N ASP A 178 -15.24 19.55 7.89
CA ASP A 178 -16.47 18.89 8.33
C ASP A 178 -16.16 17.74 9.29
N GLN A 179 -15.14 16.93 9.00
CA GLN A 179 -14.68 15.87 9.91
C GLN A 179 -14.18 16.44 11.26
N GLU A 180 -13.45 17.56 11.23
CA GLU A 180 -12.94 18.22 12.44
C GLU A 180 -14.07 18.77 13.31
N LEU A 181 -15.09 19.38 12.69
CA LEU A 181 -16.22 20.00 13.38
C LEU A 181 -17.27 18.99 13.85
N ARG A 182 -17.58 17.97 13.04
CA ARG A 182 -18.64 16.97 13.32
C ARG A 182 -18.12 15.79 14.15
N GLY A 183 -16.81 15.52 14.14
CA GLY A 183 -16.22 14.40 14.85
C GLY A 183 -16.88 13.06 14.49
N VAL A 184 -17.58 12.46 15.44
CA VAL A 184 -18.24 11.15 15.27
C VAL A 184 -19.47 11.19 14.35
N ASP A 185 -20.08 12.36 14.16
CA ASP A 185 -21.27 12.52 13.32
C ASP A 185 -20.93 12.68 11.84
N PHE A 186 -19.64 12.78 11.50
CA PHE A 186 -19.14 12.99 10.14
C PHE A 186 -19.71 11.97 9.13
N GLN A 187 -20.20 12.45 8.00
CA GLN A 187 -20.77 11.63 6.92
C GLN A 187 -19.88 11.64 5.67
N GLN A 188 -19.30 10.48 5.33
CA GLN A 188 -18.45 10.32 4.14
C GLN A 188 -19.21 10.31 2.80
N LEU A 189 -20.53 10.05 2.80
CA LEU A 189 -21.36 9.88 1.59
C LEU A 189 -21.23 11.01 0.56
N PRO A 190 -21.45 12.30 0.90
CA PRO A 190 -21.41 13.38 -0.09
C PRO A 190 -20.03 13.47 -0.76
N TYR A 191 -18.95 13.42 0.01
CA TYR A 191 -17.59 13.51 -0.49
C TYR A 191 -17.22 12.30 -1.36
N HIS A 192 -17.57 11.10 -0.90
CA HIS A 192 -17.36 9.87 -1.67
C HIS A 192 -18.01 9.98 -3.05
N ARG A 193 -19.29 10.38 -3.09
CA ARG A 193 -20.06 10.52 -4.34
C ARG A 193 -19.45 11.59 -5.24
N ILE A 194 -19.07 12.75 -4.70
CA ILE A 194 -18.44 13.83 -5.46
C ILE A 194 -17.16 13.34 -6.13
N PHE A 195 -16.24 12.74 -5.37
CA PHE A 195 -14.97 12.29 -5.93
C PHE A 195 -15.13 11.18 -6.96
N ILE A 196 -15.93 10.14 -6.69
CA ILE A 196 -16.06 9.03 -7.63
C ILE A 196 -16.76 9.45 -8.92
N MET A 197 -17.87 10.19 -8.82
CA MET A 197 -18.62 10.60 -10.00
C MET A 197 -17.82 11.60 -10.83
N LEU A 198 -17.09 12.53 -10.19
CA LEU A 198 -16.23 13.46 -10.89
C LEU A 198 -15.09 12.74 -11.62
N PHE A 199 -14.47 11.76 -10.97
CA PHE A 199 -13.43 10.94 -11.61
C PHE A 199 -13.97 10.20 -12.85
N LEU A 200 -15.17 9.64 -12.76
CA LEU A 200 -15.81 8.93 -13.86
C LEU A 200 -16.16 9.87 -15.03
N GLU A 201 -16.73 11.02 -14.74
CA GLU A 201 -17.07 12.07 -15.72
C GLU A 201 -15.84 12.58 -16.47
N LEU A 202 -14.73 12.78 -15.75
CA LEU A 202 -13.45 13.21 -16.32
C LEU A 202 -12.65 12.06 -16.96
N SER A 203 -13.11 10.82 -16.80
CA SER A 203 -12.54 9.63 -17.44
C SER A 203 -13.30 9.21 -18.70
N ALA A 204 -14.29 10.00 -19.15
CA ALA A 204 -15.03 9.74 -20.37
C ALA A 204 -14.11 9.80 -21.63
N PRO A 205 -14.39 9.01 -22.68
CA PRO A 205 -13.61 8.97 -23.91
C PRO A 205 -13.90 10.20 -24.80
N GLU A 206 -13.47 11.38 -24.34
CA GLU A 206 -13.56 12.65 -25.06
C GLU A 206 -12.16 13.20 -25.34
N SER A 207 -11.92 13.75 -26.54
CA SER A 207 -10.59 14.24 -26.96
C SER A 207 -9.99 15.28 -26.00
N VAL A 208 -10.83 16.19 -25.49
CA VAL A 208 -10.42 17.22 -24.51
C VAL A 208 -9.92 16.58 -23.21
N LEU A 209 -10.58 15.51 -22.75
CA LEU A 209 -10.21 14.80 -21.52
C LEU A 209 -8.99 13.91 -21.72
N GLU A 210 -8.87 13.25 -22.87
CA GLU A 210 -7.70 12.44 -23.21
C GLU A 210 -6.41 13.27 -23.20
N ALA A 211 -6.47 14.51 -23.70
CA ALA A 211 -5.34 15.45 -23.69
C ALA A 211 -4.84 15.82 -22.27
N ILE A 212 -5.70 15.73 -21.25
CA ILE A 212 -5.36 16.04 -19.85
C ILE A 212 -5.45 14.83 -18.92
N SER A 213 -5.61 13.62 -19.46
CA SER A 213 -5.85 12.38 -18.69
C SER A 213 -4.73 12.09 -17.67
N PRO A 214 -3.42 12.21 -18.00
CA PRO A 214 -2.36 12.05 -17.01
C PRO A 214 -2.44 13.06 -15.85
N GLN A 215 -2.85 14.29 -16.13
CA GLN A 215 -2.98 15.36 -15.14
C GLN A 215 -4.21 15.17 -14.27
N ILE A 216 -5.32 14.69 -14.83
CA ILE A 216 -6.51 14.28 -14.06
C ILE A 216 -6.10 13.18 -13.07
N LEU A 217 -5.48 12.11 -13.56
CA LEU A 217 -5.02 11.01 -12.71
C LEU A 217 -4.08 11.50 -11.60
N THR A 218 -3.15 12.39 -11.95
CA THR A 218 -2.23 13.02 -10.99
C THR A 218 -2.98 13.79 -9.91
N ALA A 219 -3.96 14.61 -10.28
CA ALA A 219 -4.76 15.41 -9.35
C ALA A 219 -5.56 14.52 -8.38
N PHE A 220 -6.18 13.44 -8.87
CA PHE A 220 -6.92 12.52 -8.01
C PHE A 220 -6.02 11.72 -7.06
N CYS A 221 -4.88 11.21 -7.53
CA CYS A 221 -3.91 10.55 -6.64
C CYS A 221 -3.39 11.49 -5.56
N ASN A 222 -3.09 12.75 -5.89
CA ASN A 222 -2.63 13.74 -4.91
C ASN A 222 -3.72 14.07 -3.89
N THR A 223 -4.97 14.21 -4.35
CA THR A 223 -6.15 14.40 -3.49
C THR A 223 -6.32 13.24 -2.52
N LEU A 224 -6.29 11.99 -3.01
CA LEU A 224 -6.40 10.79 -2.20
C LEU A 224 -5.21 10.65 -1.24
N TYR A 225 -4.00 11.02 -1.64
CA TYR A 225 -2.85 11.00 -0.74
C TYR A 225 -2.96 12.04 0.40
N TYR A 226 -3.53 13.21 0.11
CA TYR A 226 -3.80 14.23 1.12
C TYR A 226 -4.92 13.80 2.08
N LEU A 227 -5.94 13.11 1.56
CA LEU A 227 -7.04 12.49 2.29
C LEU A 227 -6.72 11.09 2.84
N ARG A 228 -5.44 10.71 2.93
CA ARG A 228 -5.04 9.41 3.47
C ARG A 228 -5.66 9.17 4.86
N PRO A 229 -5.95 7.92 5.25
CA PRO A 229 -6.64 7.63 6.51
C PRO A 229 -5.97 8.20 7.78
N GLN A 230 -4.66 8.44 7.81
CA GLN A 230 -4.01 9.14 8.93
C GLN A 230 -4.47 10.61 9.09
N LYS A 231 -4.87 11.26 8.00
CA LYS A 231 -5.35 12.65 7.98
C LYS A 231 -6.88 12.72 8.05
N ALA A 232 -7.57 11.84 7.34
CA ALA A 232 -9.03 11.75 7.31
C ALA A 232 -9.54 10.37 7.77
N PRO A 233 -9.40 10.02 9.07
CA PRO A 233 -9.78 8.71 9.60
C PRO A 233 -11.27 8.37 9.44
N GLY A 234 -12.16 9.36 9.56
CA GLY A 234 -13.61 9.18 9.34
C GLY A 234 -13.97 8.89 7.87
N PHE A 235 -13.04 9.14 6.95
CA PHE A 235 -13.18 8.89 5.52
C PHE A 235 -12.50 7.57 5.07
N ALA A 236 -11.93 6.78 5.98
CA ALA A 236 -11.08 5.63 5.62
C ALA A 236 -11.77 4.57 4.74
N TYR A 237 -13.07 4.32 4.95
CA TYR A 237 -13.82 3.35 4.13
C TYR A 237 -14.07 3.86 2.72
N ALA A 238 -14.63 5.06 2.57
CA ALA A 238 -14.82 5.70 1.28
C ALA A 238 -13.50 5.90 0.54
N TRP A 239 -12.42 6.23 1.26
CA TRP A 239 -11.08 6.33 0.70
C TRP A 239 -10.63 4.99 0.09
N LEU A 240 -10.83 3.88 0.80
CA LEU A 240 -10.47 2.56 0.29
C LEU A 240 -11.34 2.17 -0.91
N GLU A 241 -12.63 2.51 -0.92
CA GLU A 241 -13.51 2.31 -2.08
C GLU A 241 -13.04 3.10 -3.31
N LEU A 242 -12.59 4.35 -3.14
CA LEU A 242 -12.06 5.17 -4.22
C LEU A 242 -10.76 4.60 -4.79
N VAL A 243 -9.80 4.29 -3.91
CA VAL A 243 -8.49 3.74 -4.29
C VAL A 243 -8.63 2.37 -4.97
N SER A 244 -9.61 1.57 -4.56
CA SER A 244 -9.85 0.24 -5.12
C SER A 244 -10.88 0.21 -6.26
N HIS A 245 -11.39 1.36 -6.69
CA HIS A 245 -12.41 1.41 -7.71
C HIS A 245 -11.86 0.90 -9.06
N ARG A 246 -12.60 0.00 -9.73
CA ARG A 246 -12.17 -0.68 -10.97
C ARG A 246 -11.68 0.27 -12.08
N VAL A 247 -12.35 1.41 -12.26
CA VAL A 247 -11.96 2.40 -13.29
C VAL A 247 -10.70 3.14 -12.88
N PHE A 248 -10.54 3.43 -11.57
CA PHE A 248 -9.35 4.09 -11.05
C PHE A 248 -8.13 3.17 -11.19
N LEU A 249 -8.27 1.90 -10.79
CA LEU A 249 -7.25 0.86 -11.00
C LEU A 249 -6.87 0.69 -12.47
N GLY A 250 -7.85 0.56 -13.36
CA GLY A 250 -7.59 0.43 -14.80
C GLY A 250 -6.85 1.63 -15.37
N ARG A 251 -7.21 2.86 -14.96
CA ARG A 251 -6.54 4.09 -15.41
C ARG A 251 -5.11 4.20 -14.84
N VAL A 252 -4.92 3.92 -13.55
CA VAL A 252 -3.63 4.13 -12.87
C VAL A 252 -2.60 3.04 -13.14
N LEU A 253 -3.03 1.77 -13.24
CA LEU A 253 -2.14 0.63 -13.39
C LEU A 253 -2.04 0.10 -14.83
N ALA A 254 -3.13 0.12 -15.60
CA ALA A 254 -3.14 -0.44 -16.96
C ALA A 254 -2.88 0.61 -18.05
N LEU A 255 -3.54 1.77 -17.96
CA LEU A 255 -3.54 2.78 -19.04
C LEU A 255 -2.48 3.88 -18.84
N SER A 256 -1.82 3.95 -17.69
CA SER A 256 -0.78 4.95 -17.45
C SER A 256 0.46 4.64 -18.31
N PRO A 257 0.89 5.56 -19.20
CA PRO A 257 2.06 5.34 -20.02
C PRO A 257 3.32 5.22 -19.15
N ALA A 258 4.23 4.34 -19.55
CA ALA A 258 5.52 4.09 -18.89
C ALA A 258 5.39 3.84 -17.37
N GLN A 259 4.27 3.27 -16.91
CA GLN A 259 4.03 2.92 -15.51
C GLN A 259 4.13 4.11 -14.52
N LYS A 260 4.01 5.36 -14.98
CA LYS A 260 4.11 6.55 -14.11
C LYS A 260 3.09 6.55 -12.96
N GLY A 261 1.88 6.04 -13.20
CA GLY A 261 0.84 5.89 -12.20
C GLY A 261 1.17 4.85 -11.12
N TRP A 262 2.07 3.90 -11.38
CA TRP A 262 2.40 2.85 -10.41
C TRP A 262 3.03 3.43 -9.14
N THR A 263 3.97 4.36 -9.26
CA THR A 263 4.62 4.99 -8.09
C THR A 263 3.61 5.70 -7.21
N MET A 264 2.68 6.42 -7.85
CA MET A 264 1.62 7.17 -7.16
C MET A 264 0.66 6.22 -6.45
N TYR A 265 0.27 5.12 -7.12
CA TYR A 265 -0.60 4.11 -6.52
C TYR A 265 0.09 3.35 -5.38
N ALA A 266 1.37 3.01 -5.52
CA ALA A 266 2.16 2.41 -4.46
C ALA A 266 2.22 3.32 -3.22
N GLN A 267 2.33 4.64 -3.40
CA GLN A 267 2.30 5.60 -2.30
C GLN A 267 0.94 5.61 -1.55
N LEU A 268 -0.17 5.44 -2.27
CA LEU A 268 -1.50 5.29 -1.65
C LEU A 268 -1.56 4.01 -0.81
N LEU A 269 -1.12 2.86 -1.36
CA LEU A 269 -1.08 1.60 -0.61
C LEU A 269 -0.15 1.66 0.61
N VAL A 270 1.03 2.26 0.48
CA VAL A 270 1.93 2.50 1.62
C VAL A 270 1.25 3.35 2.68
N SER A 271 0.47 4.35 2.31
CA SER A 271 -0.30 5.17 3.25
C SER A 271 -1.36 4.33 3.98
N LEU A 272 -2.08 3.45 3.27
CA LEU A 272 -3.02 2.51 3.88
C LEU A 272 -2.32 1.57 4.87
N PHE A 273 -1.19 0.97 4.47
CA PHE A 273 -0.47 0.02 5.33
C PHE A 273 0.11 0.71 6.57
N LYS A 274 0.67 1.92 6.43
CA LYS A 274 1.12 2.72 7.57
C LYS A 274 -0.03 3.06 8.53
N PHE A 275 -1.24 3.28 8.03
CA PHE A 275 -2.41 3.55 8.87
C PHE A 275 -2.83 2.30 9.64
N LEU A 276 -2.84 1.14 8.98
CA LEU A 276 -3.22 -0.14 9.58
C LEU A 276 -2.18 -0.69 10.55
N ALA A 277 -0.89 -0.44 10.31
CA ALA A 277 0.23 -1.01 11.06
C ALA A 277 0.10 -0.94 12.60
N PRO A 278 -0.20 0.21 13.24
CA PRO A 278 -0.32 0.26 14.70
C PRO A 278 -1.47 -0.61 15.23
N PHE A 279 -2.58 -0.71 14.47
CA PHE A 279 -3.71 -1.55 14.87
C PHE A 279 -3.41 -3.03 14.69
N LEU A 280 -2.78 -3.40 13.57
CA LEU A 280 -2.49 -4.80 13.24
C LEU A 280 -1.38 -5.41 14.07
N ARG A 281 -0.57 -4.61 14.77
CA ARG A 281 0.40 -5.10 15.77
C ARG A 281 -0.29 -5.61 17.03
N ASN A 282 -1.50 -5.15 17.32
CA ASN A 282 -2.29 -5.61 18.46
C ASN A 282 -2.95 -6.95 18.15
N VAL A 283 -3.03 -7.82 19.16
CA VAL A 283 -3.67 -9.14 19.02
C VAL A 283 -5.18 -9.00 18.85
N GLU A 284 -5.79 -8.03 19.53
CA GLU A 284 -7.22 -7.75 19.46
C GLU A 284 -7.52 -6.61 18.47
N LEU A 285 -8.33 -6.92 17.46
CA LEU A 285 -8.77 -5.96 16.45
C LEU A 285 -10.22 -5.60 16.68
N ALA A 286 -10.50 -4.30 16.84
CA ALA A 286 -11.86 -3.79 16.84
C ALA A 286 -12.58 -4.11 15.51
N ALA A 287 -13.89 -4.36 15.57
CA ALA A 287 -14.69 -4.75 14.39
C ALA A 287 -14.54 -3.79 13.18
N PRO A 288 -14.47 -2.44 13.35
CA PRO A 288 -14.22 -1.54 12.24
C PRO A 288 -12.87 -1.81 11.53
N ILE A 289 -11.80 -2.05 12.30
CA ILE A 289 -10.47 -2.35 11.74
C ILE A 289 -10.48 -3.71 11.05
N GLN A 290 -11.17 -4.71 11.60
CA GLN A 290 -11.32 -6.01 10.91
C GLN A 290 -11.99 -5.87 9.54
N LEU A 291 -13.02 -5.03 9.43
CA LEU A 291 -13.68 -4.75 8.16
C LEU A 291 -12.73 -4.07 7.17
N LEU A 292 -11.97 -3.08 7.62
CA LEU A 292 -10.98 -2.38 6.78
C LEU A 292 -9.83 -3.31 6.34
N TYR A 293 -9.38 -4.20 7.23
CA TYR A 293 -8.39 -5.23 6.93
C TYR A 293 -8.91 -6.22 5.87
N LYS A 294 -10.15 -6.70 6.00
CA LYS A 294 -10.80 -7.55 4.97
C LYS A 294 -10.90 -6.83 3.62
N GLY A 295 -11.26 -5.54 3.62
CA GLY A 295 -11.23 -4.70 2.43
C GLY A 295 -9.83 -4.65 1.79
N THR A 296 -8.81 -4.42 2.61
CA THR A 296 -7.40 -4.36 2.18
C THR A 296 -6.94 -5.68 1.56
N LEU A 297 -7.30 -6.83 2.15
CA LEU A 297 -7.01 -8.14 1.57
C LEU A 297 -7.69 -8.33 0.20
N ARG A 298 -8.93 -7.87 0.02
CA ARG A 298 -9.62 -7.92 -1.29
C ARG A 298 -8.90 -7.08 -2.34
N VAL A 299 -8.44 -5.88 -1.97
CA VAL A 299 -7.65 -5.04 -2.89
C VAL A 299 -6.36 -5.74 -3.28
N LEU A 300 -5.62 -6.29 -2.30
CA LEU A 300 -4.40 -7.05 -2.58
C LEU A 300 -4.64 -8.28 -3.45
N LEU A 301 -5.75 -8.99 -3.27
CA LEU A 301 -6.14 -10.12 -4.12
C LEU A 301 -6.40 -9.70 -5.57
N VAL A 302 -7.13 -8.59 -5.79
CA VAL A 302 -7.35 -8.03 -7.13
C VAL A 302 -6.01 -7.63 -7.76
N LEU A 303 -5.14 -6.96 -7.01
CA LEU A 303 -3.82 -6.56 -7.50
C LEU A 303 -2.94 -7.77 -7.84
N LEU A 304 -2.99 -8.83 -7.03
CA LEU A 304 -2.24 -10.06 -7.30
C LEU A 304 -2.74 -10.75 -8.56
N HIS A 305 -4.04 -10.76 -8.81
CA HIS A 305 -4.62 -11.40 -9.99
C HIS A 305 -4.40 -10.58 -11.27
N ASP A 306 -4.73 -9.28 -11.24
CA ASP A 306 -4.78 -8.43 -12.45
C ASP A 306 -3.45 -7.72 -12.74
N PHE A 307 -2.67 -7.42 -11.70
CA PHE A 307 -1.45 -6.59 -11.76
C PHE A 307 -0.28 -7.19 -10.94
N PRO A 308 0.07 -8.48 -11.09
CA PRO A 308 1.10 -9.09 -10.25
C PRO A 308 2.48 -8.45 -10.41
N GLU A 309 2.83 -7.93 -11.59
CA GLU A 309 4.12 -7.24 -11.81
C GLU A 309 4.24 -5.97 -10.96
N PHE A 310 3.12 -5.28 -10.71
CA PHE A 310 3.11 -4.13 -9.81
C PHE A 310 3.45 -4.54 -8.38
N LEU A 311 2.84 -5.61 -7.86
CA LEU A 311 3.19 -6.14 -6.54
C LEU A 311 4.65 -6.65 -6.50
N CYS A 312 5.15 -7.24 -7.59
CA CYS A 312 6.55 -7.69 -7.70
C CYS A 312 7.54 -6.53 -7.55
N ASP A 313 7.32 -5.46 -8.31
CA ASP A 313 8.24 -4.32 -8.42
C ASP A 313 8.29 -3.51 -7.11
N TYR A 314 7.16 -3.42 -6.40
CA TYR A 314 7.01 -2.67 -5.15
C TYR A 314 7.03 -3.52 -3.87
N HIS A 315 7.25 -4.84 -3.97
CA HIS A 315 7.17 -5.77 -2.82
C HIS A 315 8.02 -5.31 -1.63
N TYR A 316 9.22 -4.77 -1.88
CA TYR A 316 10.15 -4.33 -0.84
C TYR A 316 9.53 -3.20 -0.02
N GLY A 317 9.07 -2.14 -0.67
CA GLY A 317 8.46 -0.98 0.00
C GLY A 317 7.19 -1.33 0.76
N PHE A 318 6.40 -2.29 0.27
CA PHE A 318 5.22 -2.77 0.99
C PHE A 318 5.58 -3.61 2.21
N CYS A 319 6.52 -4.55 2.08
CA CYS A 319 6.96 -5.39 3.19
C CYS A 319 7.66 -4.60 4.30
N ASP A 320 8.23 -3.44 3.98
CA ASP A 320 8.90 -2.57 4.94
C ASP A 320 7.92 -1.84 5.89
N VAL A 321 6.67 -1.65 5.44
CA VAL A 321 5.62 -0.96 6.23
C VAL A 321 4.58 -1.90 6.82
N ILE A 322 4.42 -3.09 6.27
CA ILE A 322 3.50 -4.10 6.80
C ILE A 322 4.16 -4.79 7.99
N ALA A 323 3.46 -4.82 9.13
CA ALA A 323 3.99 -5.43 10.35
C ALA A 323 4.29 -6.93 10.13
N PRO A 324 5.36 -7.49 10.75
CA PRO A 324 5.78 -8.86 10.48
C PRO A 324 4.71 -9.92 10.72
N ASN A 325 3.83 -9.70 11.71
CA ASN A 325 2.72 -10.57 12.08
C ASN A 325 1.54 -10.54 11.08
N CYS A 326 1.50 -9.60 10.13
CA CYS A 326 0.49 -9.55 9.07
C CYS A 326 0.81 -10.53 7.93
N ILE A 327 0.93 -11.81 8.26
CA ILE A 327 1.43 -12.85 7.37
C ILE A 327 0.63 -12.93 6.07
N GLN A 328 -0.70 -12.95 6.13
CA GLN A 328 -1.54 -13.06 4.92
C GLN A 328 -1.32 -11.92 3.93
N MET A 329 -1.18 -10.68 4.42
CA MET A 329 -0.92 -9.52 3.56
C MET A 329 0.44 -9.65 2.86
N ARG A 330 1.46 -10.04 3.62
CA ARG A 330 2.81 -10.24 3.09
C ARG A 330 2.82 -11.37 2.06
N ASN A 331 2.16 -12.49 2.35
CA ASN A 331 2.05 -13.61 1.40
C ASN A 331 1.39 -13.18 0.08
N LEU A 332 0.31 -12.40 0.11
CA LEU A 332 -0.32 -11.89 -1.12
C LEU A 332 0.67 -11.10 -1.98
N ILE A 333 1.52 -10.29 -1.37
CA ILE A 333 2.54 -9.49 -2.08
C ILE A 333 3.69 -10.37 -2.56
N LEU A 334 4.21 -11.24 -1.69
CA LEU A 334 5.39 -12.08 -1.95
C LEU A 334 5.10 -13.25 -2.88
N SER A 335 3.84 -13.64 -3.03
CA SER A 335 3.37 -14.61 -4.02
C SER A 335 3.20 -14.02 -5.42
N ALA A 336 3.32 -12.70 -5.61
CA ALA A 336 3.26 -12.11 -6.93
C ALA A 336 4.51 -12.51 -7.76
N PHE A 337 4.29 -12.78 -9.05
CA PHE A 337 5.35 -13.10 -10.02
C PHE A 337 4.97 -12.63 -11.43
N PRO A 338 5.93 -12.41 -12.34
CA PRO A 338 5.65 -11.97 -13.71
C PRO A 338 4.75 -12.95 -14.48
N ARG A 339 3.69 -12.46 -15.14
CA ARG A 339 2.69 -13.33 -15.82
C ARG A 339 3.25 -14.20 -16.94
N ASN A 340 4.35 -13.78 -17.55
CA ASN A 340 5.03 -14.53 -18.60
C ASN A 340 5.91 -15.68 -18.06
N MET A 341 6.10 -15.76 -16.74
CA MET A 341 6.86 -16.84 -16.10
C MET A 341 5.95 -18.04 -15.81
N ARG A 342 6.44 -19.24 -16.12
CA ARG A 342 5.80 -20.50 -15.72
C ARG A 342 6.50 -21.02 -14.48
N LEU A 343 5.80 -21.02 -13.35
CA LEU A 343 6.34 -21.56 -12.10
C LEU A 343 6.39 -23.10 -12.16
N PRO A 344 7.55 -23.73 -11.92
CA PRO A 344 7.61 -25.17 -11.69
C PRO A 344 6.80 -25.52 -10.44
N ASP A 345 6.06 -26.63 -10.45
CA ASP A 345 5.34 -27.08 -9.26
C ASP A 345 6.36 -27.48 -8.16
N PRO A 346 6.36 -26.82 -6.98
CA PRO A 346 7.26 -27.16 -5.87
C PRO A 346 7.17 -28.62 -5.41
N PHE A 347 6.05 -29.30 -5.70
CA PHE A 347 5.83 -30.69 -5.29
C PHE A 347 6.29 -31.72 -6.32
N THR A 348 6.83 -31.27 -7.47
CA THR A 348 7.43 -32.16 -8.47
C THR A 348 8.56 -32.98 -7.84
N PRO A 349 8.48 -34.33 -7.87
CA PRO A 349 9.54 -35.18 -7.33
C PRO A 349 10.88 -34.89 -8.02
N ASN A 350 11.96 -34.78 -7.24
CA ASN A 350 13.31 -34.51 -7.73
C ASN A 350 13.46 -33.23 -8.57
N LEU A 351 12.66 -32.19 -8.27
CA LEU A 351 12.83 -30.87 -8.87
C LEU A 351 14.26 -30.35 -8.63
N LYS A 352 15.02 -30.18 -9.70
CA LYS A 352 16.39 -29.64 -9.65
C LYS A 352 16.35 -28.13 -9.81
N VAL A 353 16.18 -27.42 -8.69
CA VAL A 353 16.11 -25.95 -8.65
C VAL A 353 17.37 -25.31 -9.24
N ASP A 354 18.54 -25.90 -9.01
CA ASP A 354 19.83 -25.40 -9.51
C ASP A 354 19.97 -25.42 -11.04
N LEU A 355 19.06 -26.10 -11.75
CA LEU A 355 19.05 -26.17 -13.22
C LEU A 355 18.09 -25.17 -13.86
N LEU A 356 17.31 -24.44 -13.07
CA LEU A 356 16.36 -23.45 -13.60
C LEU A 356 17.14 -22.23 -14.12
N PRO A 357 16.96 -21.82 -15.39
CA PRO A 357 17.70 -20.68 -15.94
C PRO A 357 17.42 -19.36 -15.20
N GLU A 358 16.21 -19.23 -14.65
CA GLU A 358 15.74 -18.02 -13.96
C GLU A 358 16.54 -17.72 -12.69
N ILE A 359 17.15 -18.71 -12.02
CA ILE A 359 17.91 -18.50 -10.78
C ILE A 359 19.18 -17.65 -11.00
N THR A 360 19.60 -17.44 -12.24
CA THR A 360 20.73 -16.56 -12.56
C THR A 360 20.30 -15.10 -12.75
N GLN A 361 19.00 -14.85 -12.90
CA GLN A 361 18.44 -13.54 -13.21
C GLN A 361 18.01 -12.82 -11.93
N ALA A 362 18.48 -11.59 -11.74
CA ALA A 362 18.05 -10.76 -10.62
C ALA A 362 16.61 -10.27 -10.81
N PRO A 363 15.77 -10.27 -9.76
CA PRO A 363 14.45 -9.66 -9.82
C PRO A 363 14.57 -8.13 -9.91
N ARG A 364 13.57 -7.48 -10.51
CA ARG A 364 13.48 -6.02 -10.50
C ARG A 364 13.08 -5.52 -9.11
N ILE A 365 13.80 -4.53 -8.59
CA ILE A 365 13.50 -3.86 -7.32
C ILE A 365 13.53 -2.35 -7.56
N LEU A 366 12.38 -1.69 -7.42
CA LEU A 366 12.29 -0.23 -7.63
C LEU A 366 12.68 0.60 -6.40
N ALA A 367 12.63 0.01 -5.22
CA ALA A 367 13.01 0.69 -3.99
C ALA A 367 14.53 0.92 -3.94
N ASN A 368 14.96 2.14 -3.64
CA ASN A 368 16.36 2.44 -3.41
C ASN A 368 16.77 2.07 -1.98
N PHE A 369 16.80 0.78 -1.67
CA PHE A 369 17.13 0.28 -0.33
C PHE A 369 18.53 0.71 0.15
N ASN A 370 19.45 1.05 -0.77
CA ASN A 370 20.76 1.61 -0.41
C ASN A 370 20.66 2.89 0.43
N THR A 371 19.67 3.75 0.16
CA THR A 371 19.51 5.01 0.91
C THR A 371 18.97 4.80 2.32
N LEU A 372 18.37 3.63 2.59
CA LEU A 372 17.88 3.25 3.91
C LEU A 372 18.98 2.76 4.84
N ILE A 373 20.18 2.47 4.31
CA ILE A 373 21.36 2.12 5.11
C ILE A 373 21.96 3.41 5.67
N GLN A 374 21.41 3.84 6.80
CA GLN A 374 21.82 5.01 7.54
C GLN A 374 22.36 4.61 8.93
N PRO A 375 23.31 5.37 9.49
CA PRO A 375 23.96 6.56 8.89
C PRO A 375 24.93 6.21 7.75
N ALA A 376 25.31 7.20 6.94
CA ALA A 376 26.27 7.00 5.83
C ALA A 376 27.64 6.45 6.29
N SER A 377 28.05 6.72 7.53
CA SER A 377 29.23 6.11 8.15
C SER A 377 29.08 4.60 8.26
N PHE A 378 27.95 4.13 8.79
CA PHE A 378 27.65 2.69 8.88
C PHE A 378 27.67 2.01 7.51
N LYS A 379 27.12 2.66 6.48
CA LYS A 379 27.22 2.13 5.10
C LYS A 379 28.67 2.00 4.64
N LYS A 380 29.51 3.00 4.91
CA LYS A 380 30.93 2.98 4.53
C LYS A 380 31.69 1.85 5.24
N ASP A 381 31.39 1.65 6.53
CA ASP A 381 32.02 0.60 7.34
C ASP A 381 31.57 -0.79 6.87
N LEU A 382 30.28 -0.95 6.55
CA LEU A 382 29.73 -2.16 5.92
C LEU A 382 30.43 -2.47 4.59
N ASP A 383 30.56 -1.49 3.69
CA ASP A 383 31.23 -1.66 2.40
C ASP A 383 32.72 -2.01 2.58
N SER A 384 33.38 -1.39 3.56
CA SER A 384 34.77 -1.69 3.92
C SER A 384 34.92 -3.13 4.42
N TYR A 385 34.02 -3.58 5.30
CA TYR A 385 34.03 -4.94 5.82
C TYR A 385 33.75 -5.96 4.73
N ILE A 386 32.75 -5.73 3.87
CA ILE A 386 32.45 -6.62 2.74
C ILE A 386 33.69 -6.79 1.84
N LYS A 387 34.41 -5.70 1.57
CA LYS A 387 35.57 -5.71 0.66
C LYS A 387 36.84 -6.30 1.29
N THR A 388 37.12 -5.99 2.55
CA THR A 388 38.41 -6.29 3.20
C THR A 388 38.33 -7.40 4.24
N ARG A 389 37.10 -7.81 4.63
CA ARG A 389 36.83 -8.74 5.74
C ARG A 389 37.46 -8.28 7.06
N SER A 390 37.57 -6.96 7.24
CA SER A 390 38.23 -6.30 8.37
C SER A 390 37.58 -4.94 8.65
N PRO A 391 37.54 -4.47 9.91
CA PRO A 391 37.91 -5.20 11.13
C PRO A 391 36.79 -6.14 11.60
N VAL A 392 37.14 -7.21 12.33
CA VAL A 392 36.15 -8.12 12.97
C VAL A 392 35.25 -7.39 13.96
N THR A 393 35.71 -6.28 14.56
CA THR A 393 34.92 -5.46 15.48
C THR A 393 33.64 -4.90 14.86
N PHE A 394 33.60 -4.75 13.53
CA PHE A 394 32.38 -4.38 12.81
C PHE A 394 31.23 -5.33 13.12
N LEU A 395 31.50 -6.64 13.18
CA LEU A 395 30.47 -7.64 13.50
C LEU A 395 29.95 -7.50 14.94
N SER A 396 30.83 -7.29 15.91
CA SER A 396 30.41 -7.09 17.31
C SER A 396 29.59 -5.80 17.51
N GLU A 397 29.81 -4.78 16.69
CA GLU A 397 29.08 -3.51 16.76
C GLU A 397 27.80 -3.50 15.92
N LEU A 398 27.65 -4.50 15.03
CA LEU A 398 26.54 -4.59 14.08
C LEU A 398 25.19 -4.66 14.78
N ARG A 399 25.05 -5.54 15.78
CA ARG A 399 23.81 -5.68 16.55
C ARG A 399 23.40 -4.34 17.17
N THR A 400 24.34 -3.66 17.82
CA THR A 400 24.11 -2.37 18.48
C THR A 400 23.69 -1.31 17.46
N SER A 401 24.28 -1.32 16.27
CA SER A 401 23.94 -0.39 15.18
C SER A 401 22.51 -0.58 14.63
N LEU A 402 21.93 -1.78 14.79
CA LEU A 402 20.57 -2.10 14.36
C LEU A 402 19.50 -1.78 15.42
N GLN A 403 19.91 -1.53 16.67
CA GLN A 403 19.00 -1.22 17.78
C GLN A 403 18.73 0.29 17.86
N VAL A 404 17.47 0.65 18.12
CA VAL A 404 16.99 2.03 18.26
C VAL A 404 16.32 2.31 19.60
N SER A 405 15.89 1.26 20.31
CA SER A 405 15.22 1.38 21.60
C SER A 405 15.49 0.15 22.47
N SER A 406 15.29 0.29 23.78
CA SER A 406 15.24 -0.83 24.72
C SER A 406 13.83 -1.40 24.91
N GLU A 407 12.79 -0.73 24.38
CA GLU A 407 11.39 -1.13 24.53
C GLU A 407 11.05 -2.39 23.71
N PRO A 408 10.53 -3.47 24.34
CA PRO A 408 10.14 -4.69 23.62
C PRO A 408 9.19 -4.43 22.46
N GLY A 409 9.46 -5.03 21.29
CA GLY A 409 8.63 -4.86 20.08
C GLY A 409 8.90 -3.59 19.27
N MET A 410 9.76 -2.70 19.76
CA MET A 410 10.25 -1.50 19.08
C MET A 410 11.78 -1.40 19.15
N ARG A 411 12.48 -2.49 19.49
CA ARG A 411 13.92 -2.44 19.78
C ARG A 411 14.78 -2.17 18.56
N TYR A 412 14.34 -2.64 17.40
CA TYR A 412 15.13 -2.71 16.20
C TYR A 412 14.62 -1.81 15.09
N ASN A 413 15.54 -1.25 14.30
CA ASN A 413 15.23 -0.54 13.08
C ASN A 413 14.92 -1.56 11.96
N ILE A 414 13.65 -1.91 11.82
CA ILE A 414 13.18 -2.89 10.82
C ILE A 414 13.59 -2.50 9.38
N PRO A 415 13.39 -1.24 8.91
CA PRO A 415 13.88 -0.82 7.60
C PRO A 415 15.38 -1.00 7.38
N LEU A 416 16.20 -0.71 8.40
CA LEU A 416 17.64 -0.90 8.31
C LEU A 416 18.03 -2.39 8.23
N ILE A 417 17.36 -3.26 9.00
CA ILE A 417 17.58 -4.72 8.92
C ILE A 417 17.21 -5.23 7.52
N ASN A 418 16.05 -4.83 6.99
CA ASN A 418 15.60 -5.23 5.65
C ASN A 418 16.59 -4.77 4.57
N ALA A 419 17.06 -3.52 4.67
CA ALA A 419 18.00 -2.94 3.73
C ALA A 419 19.38 -3.61 3.80
N LEU A 420 19.88 -3.86 5.01
CA LEU A 420 21.14 -4.56 5.25
C LEU A 420 21.10 -5.97 4.64
N VAL A 421 20.05 -6.75 4.93
CA VAL A 421 19.93 -8.12 4.44
C VAL A 421 19.88 -8.16 2.92
N LEU A 422 19.04 -7.35 2.30
CA LEU A 422 18.95 -7.30 0.84
C LEU A 422 20.26 -6.81 0.22
N TYR A 423 20.88 -5.79 0.79
CA TYR A 423 22.15 -5.24 0.30
C TYR A 423 23.27 -6.28 0.35
N VAL A 424 23.52 -6.88 1.51
CA VAL A 424 24.55 -7.92 1.69
C VAL A 424 24.32 -9.08 0.74
N GLY A 425 23.07 -9.55 0.58
CA GLY A 425 22.76 -10.63 -0.36
C GLY A 425 23.02 -10.24 -1.82
N THR A 426 22.62 -9.03 -2.25
CA THR A 426 22.88 -8.57 -3.63
C THR A 426 24.36 -8.41 -3.92
N GLN A 427 25.15 -7.91 -2.97
CA GLN A 427 26.61 -7.84 -3.08
C GLN A 427 27.25 -9.23 -3.15
N ALA A 428 26.75 -10.18 -2.35
CA ALA A 428 27.24 -11.56 -2.36
C ALA A 428 26.97 -12.26 -3.70
N ILE A 429 25.76 -12.11 -4.25
CA ILE A 429 25.42 -12.66 -5.57
C ILE A 429 26.35 -12.10 -6.63
N ALA A 430 26.52 -10.77 -6.67
CA ALA A 430 27.43 -10.12 -7.62
C ALA A 430 28.88 -10.58 -7.46
N TYR A 431 29.35 -10.73 -6.21
CA TYR A 431 30.70 -11.22 -5.92
C TYR A 431 30.93 -12.64 -6.43
N ILE A 432 29.96 -13.54 -6.24
CA ILE A 432 30.04 -14.94 -6.69
C ILE A 432 30.00 -15.01 -8.24
N GLN A 433 29.09 -14.25 -8.87
CA GLN A 433 28.97 -14.19 -10.33
C GLN A 433 30.22 -13.60 -10.99
N ASN A 434 30.84 -12.58 -10.41
CA ASN A 434 32.10 -12.00 -10.90
C ASN A 434 33.27 -12.98 -10.83
N LYS A 435 33.20 -14.02 -10.00
CA LYS A 435 34.16 -15.14 -9.97
C LYS A 435 33.85 -16.25 -10.97
N GLY A 436 32.82 -16.09 -11.81
CA GLY A 436 32.38 -17.09 -12.77
C GLY A 436 31.59 -18.26 -12.16
N ASN A 437 31.14 -18.12 -10.90
CA ASN A 437 30.38 -19.14 -10.19
C ASN A 437 28.89 -18.75 -10.08
N THR A 438 28.05 -19.75 -9.80
CA THR A 438 26.64 -19.53 -9.41
C THR A 438 26.49 -19.67 -7.90
N PRO A 439 25.60 -18.88 -7.25
CA PRO A 439 25.25 -19.11 -5.85
C PRO A 439 24.75 -20.53 -5.63
N ASN A 440 25.22 -21.20 -4.58
CA ASN A 440 24.77 -22.51 -4.12
C ASN A 440 25.31 -22.75 -2.70
N MET A 441 24.97 -23.88 -2.09
CA MET A 441 25.35 -24.20 -0.70
C MET A 441 26.86 -24.16 -0.40
N SER A 442 27.75 -24.34 -1.38
CA SER A 442 29.20 -24.26 -1.14
C SER A 442 29.77 -22.87 -1.45
N THR A 443 29.26 -22.18 -2.48
CA THR A 443 29.81 -20.90 -2.94
C THR A 443 29.39 -19.70 -2.10
N ILE A 444 28.28 -19.77 -1.37
CA ILE A 444 27.83 -18.68 -0.49
C ILE A 444 28.61 -18.61 0.83
N THR A 445 29.31 -19.68 1.18
CA THR A 445 29.97 -19.87 2.48
C THR A 445 31.34 -19.21 2.55
N HIS A 446 31.90 -19.11 3.75
CA HIS A 446 33.28 -18.62 4.00
C HIS A 446 33.59 -17.27 3.35
N SER A 447 32.61 -16.37 3.31
CA SER A 447 32.72 -15.03 2.72
C SER A 447 32.37 -13.96 3.76
N SER A 448 32.89 -12.74 3.57
CA SER A 448 32.55 -11.58 4.41
C SER A 448 31.04 -11.34 4.50
N HIS A 449 30.30 -11.64 3.44
CA HIS A 449 28.84 -11.56 3.40
C HIS A 449 28.18 -12.56 4.35
N MET A 450 28.65 -13.82 4.35
CA MET A 450 28.10 -14.86 5.22
C MET A 450 28.51 -14.64 6.69
N ASP A 451 29.69 -14.09 6.95
CA ASP A 451 30.12 -13.71 8.30
C ASP A 451 29.11 -12.76 8.96
N ILE A 452 28.59 -11.79 8.20
CA ILE A 452 27.53 -10.87 8.66
C ILE A 452 26.26 -11.64 9.04
N PHE A 453 25.79 -12.56 8.19
CA PHE A 453 24.57 -13.32 8.45
C PHE A 453 24.69 -14.32 9.60
N GLN A 454 25.83 -15.02 9.71
CA GLN A 454 26.10 -15.92 10.82
C GLN A 454 26.21 -15.14 12.13
N ASN A 455 26.90 -14.00 12.13
CA ASN A 455 26.99 -13.15 13.32
C ASN A 455 25.60 -12.64 13.74
N LEU A 456 24.78 -12.14 12.81
CA LEU A 456 23.39 -11.73 13.13
C LEU A 456 22.55 -12.88 13.66
N ALA A 457 22.71 -14.10 13.14
CA ALA A 457 22.00 -15.27 13.63
C ALA A 457 22.41 -15.63 15.06
N VAL A 458 23.69 -15.52 15.42
CA VAL A 458 24.19 -15.94 16.74
C VAL A 458 24.05 -14.83 17.79
N ASP A 459 24.50 -13.61 17.47
CA ASP A 459 24.66 -12.51 18.43
C ASP A 459 23.35 -11.75 18.72
N SER A 460 22.37 -11.81 17.82
CA SER A 460 21.07 -11.16 18.03
C SER A 460 20.24 -11.87 19.12
N ASP A 461 19.43 -11.09 19.83
CA ASP A 461 18.38 -11.65 20.68
C ASP A 461 17.22 -12.25 19.85
N THR A 462 16.25 -12.85 20.52
CA THR A 462 15.09 -13.50 19.90
C THR A 462 14.32 -12.56 18.96
N GLU A 463 14.17 -11.27 19.32
CA GLU A 463 13.45 -10.28 18.54
C GLU A 463 14.24 -9.88 17.28
N GLY A 464 15.52 -9.54 17.45
CA GLY A 464 16.41 -9.18 16.34
C GLY A 464 16.58 -10.33 15.35
N ARG A 465 16.76 -11.56 15.86
CA ARG A 465 16.86 -12.76 15.02
C ARG A 465 15.57 -13.03 14.26
N TYR A 466 14.41 -12.86 14.89
CA TYR A 466 13.11 -13.02 14.21
C TYR A 466 12.94 -12.01 13.06
N LEU A 467 13.32 -10.75 13.27
CA LEU A 467 13.26 -9.71 12.23
C LEU A 467 14.25 -9.97 11.09
N PHE A 468 15.49 -10.37 11.42
CA PHE A 468 16.52 -10.76 10.46
C PHE A 468 16.08 -11.94 9.58
N LEU A 469 15.57 -13.02 10.18
CA LEU A 469 15.07 -14.17 9.45
C LEU A 469 13.84 -13.81 8.59
N ASN A 470 12.98 -12.91 9.07
CA ASN A 470 11.88 -12.38 8.30
C ASN A 470 12.32 -11.58 7.08
N ALA A 471 13.43 -10.83 7.19
CA ALA A 471 14.02 -10.07 6.10
C ALA A 471 14.60 -11.00 5.01
N ILE A 472 15.22 -12.12 5.41
CA ILE A 472 15.64 -13.19 4.49
C ILE A 472 14.41 -13.82 3.82
N ALA A 473 13.42 -14.23 4.61
CA ALA A 473 12.22 -14.91 4.12
C ALA A 473 11.37 -14.04 3.16
N ASN A 474 11.48 -12.71 3.24
CA ASN A 474 10.86 -11.80 2.27
C ASN A 474 11.41 -11.95 0.84
N GLN A 475 12.62 -12.51 0.70
CA GLN A 475 13.25 -12.68 -0.60
C GLN A 475 12.90 -14.03 -1.24
N LEU A 476 12.26 -14.94 -0.50
CA LEU A 476 11.86 -16.28 -0.96
C LEU A 476 10.57 -16.20 -1.81
N ARG A 477 10.67 -15.63 -3.03
CA ARG A 477 9.55 -15.33 -3.93
C ARG A 477 9.52 -16.30 -5.13
N TYR A 478 9.31 -15.81 -6.34
CA TYR A 478 9.39 -16.63 -7.57
C TYR A 478 10.85 -17.00 -7.92
N PRO A 479 11.11 -17.93 -8.85
CA PRO A 479 12.47 -18.27 -9.31
C PRO A 479 13.24 -17.04 -9.80
N ASN A 480 14.28 -16.67 -9.07
CA ASN A 480 15.23 -15.60 -9.39
C ASN A 480 16.49 -15.77 -8.52
N SER A 481 17.55 -15.01 -8.82
CA SER A 481 18.83 -15.13 -8.10
C SER A 481 18.77 -14.78 -6.63
N HIS A 482 17.90 -13.85 -6.21
CA HIS A 482 17.72 -13.52 -4.80
C HIS A 482 17.03 -14.67 -4.07
N THR A 483 15.91 -15.17 -4.61
CA THR A 483 15.19 -16.32 -4.03
C THR A 483 16.12 -17.50 -3.81
N HIS A 484 16.95 -17.83 -4.81
CA HIS A 484 17.90 -18.94 -4.71
C HIS A 484 18.98 -18.69 -3.66
N TYR A 485 19.66 -17.53 -3.71
CA TYR A 485 20.68 -17.16 -2.74
C TYR A 485 20.17 -17.17 -1.30
N PHE A 486 19.01 -16.55 -1.05
CA PHE A 486 18.43 -16.48 0.29
C PHE A 486 17.85 -17.82 0.76
N SER A 487 17.39 -18.68 -0.16
CA SER A 487 17.04 -20.08 0.16
C SER A 487 18.27 -20.85 0.66
N CYS A 488 19.38 -20.81 -0.08
CA CYS A 488 20.63 -21.44 0.35
C CYS A 488 21.16 -20.84 1.65
N THR A 489 21.08 -19.52 1.81
CA THR A 489 21.50 -18.84 3.06
C THR A 489 20.73 -19.35 4.26
N LEU A 490 19.40 -19.44 4.16
CA LEU A 490 18.56 -19.87 5.28
C LEU A 490 18.79 -21.36 5.63
N LEU A 491 18.96 -22.22 4.63
CA LEU A 491 19.31 -23.63 4.82
C LEU A 491 20.71 -23.80 5.43
N TYR A 492 21.68 -22.98 5.00
CA TYR A 492 23.04 -22.98 5.56
C TYR A 492 23.03 -22.53 7.03
N LEU A 493 22.32 -21.46 7.37
CA LEU A 493 22.18 -21.00 8.75
C LEU A 493 21.51 -22.06 9.64
N PHE A 494 20.60 -22.87 9.09
CA PHE A 494 20.01 -24.00 9.82
C PHE A 494 21.03 -25.12 10.07
N ALA A 495 21.80 -25.49 9.05
CA ALA A 495 22.79 -26.57 9.11
C ALA A 495 23.96 -26.25 10.06
N GLU A 496 24.45 -25.01 10.02
CA GLU A 496 25.60 -24.55 10.81
C GLU A 496 25.21 -23.89 12.13
N ALA A 497 23.95 -24.02 12.55
CA ALA A 497 23.49 -23.47 13.82
C ALA A 497 24.13 -24.21 15.00
N ASN A 498 24.82 -23.47 15.86
CA ASN A 498 25.40 -24.02 17.10
C ASN A 498 24.37 -24.22 18.23
N THR A 499 23.14 -23.73 18.05
CA THR A 499 22.07 -23.81 19.06
C THR A 499 20.73 -24.12 18.40
N GLU A 500 19.94 -25.01 18.99
CA GLU A 500 18.61 -25.37 18.47
C GLU A 500 17.66 -24.16 18.41
N ALA A 501 17.84 -23.14 19.26
CA ALA A 501 17.02 -21.92 19.23
C ALA A 501 17.04 -21.20 17.86
N ILE A 502 18.17 -21.25 17.13
CA ILE A 502 18.26 -20.67 15.78
C ILE A 502 17.46 -21.53 14.80
N GLN A 503 17.61 -22.85 14.88
CA GLN A 503 16.90 -23.82 14.03
C GLN A 503 15.39 -23.76 14.23
N GLU A 504 14.95 -23.65 15.49
CA GLU A 504 13.55 -23.46 15.86
C GLU A 504 13.00 -22.15 15.27
N GLN A 505 13.72 -21.03 15.40
CA GLN A 505 13.27 -19.74 14.86
C GLN A 505 13.22 -19.72 13.32
N ILE A 506 14.18 -20.33 12.64
CA ILE A 506 14.14 -20.51 11.18
C ILE A 506 12.88 -21.29 10.80
N THR A 507 12.64 -22.41 11.48
CA THR A 507 11.47 -23.26 11.23
C THR A 507 10.17 -22.51 11.49
N ARG A 508 10.09 -21.74 12.59
CA ARG A 508 8.93 -20.91 12.93
C ARG A 508 8.63 -19.88 11.85
N VAL A 509 9.64 -19.15 11.35
CA VAL A 509 9.46 -18.13 10.31
C VAL A 509 8.97 -18.73 8.99
N LEU A 510 9.45 -19.92 8.62
CA LEU A 510 8.94 -20.62 7.44
C LEU A 510 7.52 -21.12 7.66
N LEU A 511 7.27 -21.77 8.80
CA LEU A 511 6.00 -22.42 9.11
C LEU A 511 4.86 -21.41 9.30
N GLU A 512 5.08 -20.31 10.02
CA GLU A 512 4.04 -19.29 10.24
C GLU A 512 3.52 -18.70 8.92
N ARG A 513 4.36 -18.68 7.88
CA ARG A 513 4.01 -18.25 6.52
C ARG A 513 3.30 -19.32 5.69
N LEU A 514 3.34 -20.59 6.09
CA LEU A 514 2.70 -21.72 5.41
C LEU A 514 1.37 -22.14 6.04
N ILE A 515 1.19 -21.92 7.35
CA ILE A 515 -0.06 -22.27 8.05
C ILE A 515 -1.22 -21.32 7.74
N VAL A 516 -0.96 -20.18 7.12
CA VAL A 516 -2.00 -19.26 6.67
C VAL A 516 -2.63 -19.73 5.37
N ASN A 517 -3.76 -19.11 5.02
CA ASN A 517 -4.45 -19.40 3.77
C ASN A 517 -3.57 -19.04 2.56
N ARG A 518 -3.76 -19.78 1.47
CA ARG A 518 -3.16 -19.46 0.17
C ARG A 518 -3.42 -18.00 -0.22
N PRO A 519 -2.50 -17.37 -0.98
CA PRO A 519 -1.34 -17.97 -1.64
C PRO A 519 -0.10 -18.11 -0.75
N HIS A 520 0.84 -18.94 -1.19
CA HIS A 520 2.16 -19.13 -0.56
C HIS A 520 3.25 -18.78 -1.58
N PRO A 521 4.30 -18.04 -1.21
CA PRO A 521 5.42 -17.75 -2.12
C PRO A 521 6.13 -19.04 -2.57
N TRP A 522 6.52 -19.12 -3.85
CA TRP A 522 7.12 -20.32 -4.44
C TRP A 522 8.43 -20.72 -3.73
N GLY A 523 9.34 -19.77 -3.54
CA GLY A 523 10.63 -19.96 -2.91
C GLY A 523 10.50 -20.37 -1.46
N LEU A 524 9.51 -19.84 -0.74
CA LEU A 524 9.20 -20.24 0.63
C LEU A 524 8.86 -21.73 0.70
N LEU A 525 8.00 -22.21 -0.20
CA LEU A 525 7.66 -23.63 -0.29
C LEU A 525 8.89 -24.47 -0.63
N ILE A 526 9.68 -24.06 -1.62
CA ILE A 526 10.91 -24.77 -2.02
C ILE A 526 11.90 -24.90 -0.85
N THR A 527 12.17 -23.80 -0.15
CA THR A 527 13.09 -23.80 1.00
C THR A 527 12.58 -24.71 2.12
N PHE A 528 11.28 -24.65 2.42
CA PHE A 528 10.69 -25.49 3.46
C PHE A 528 10.70 -26.98 3.07
N ILE A 529 10.36 -27.30 1.81
CA ILE A 529 10.38 -28.68 1.29
C ILE A 529 11.80 -29.26 1.36
N GLU A 530 12.81 -28.49 0.97
CA GLU A 530 14.20 -28.91 1.03
C GLU A 530 14.65 -29.19 2.47
N LEU A 531 14.28 -28.31 3.41
CA LEU A 531 14.59 -28.46 4.84
C LEU A 531 14.04 -29.78 5.41
N ILE A 532 12.80 -30.15 5.06
CA ILE A 532 12.15 -31.35 5.61
C ILE A 532 12.47 -32.65 4.86
N LYS A 533 12.86 -32.58 3.57
CA LYS A 533 13.17 -33.76 2.74
C LYS A 533 14.63 -34.18 2.81
N ASN A 534 15.55 -33.21 2.86
CA ASN A 534 16.97 -33.50 2.79
C ASN A 534 17.46 -34.01 4.16
N GLN A 535 17.86 -35.28 4.18
CA GLN A 535 18.27 -35.97 5.41
C GLN A 535 19.51 -35.34 6.06
N ASN A 536 20.29 -34.56 5.32
CA ASN A 536 21.47 -33.87 5.85
C ASN A 536 21.11 -32.86 6.95
N PHE A 537 19.92 -32.24 6.89
CA PHE A 537 19.47 -31.32 7.92
C PHE A 537 18.96 -32.02 9.18
N LYS A 538 18.72 -33.34 9.14
CA LYS A 538 18.20 -34.13 10.27
C LYS A 538 16.97 -33.49 10.94
N PHE A 539 16.15 -32.76 10.17
CA PHE A 539 15.06 -31.93 10.66
C PHE A 539 14.17 -32.64 11.69
N TRP A 540 13.73 -33.85 11.37
CA TRP A 540 12.83 -34.66 12.20
C TRP A 540 13.44 -35.21 13.50
N ASN A 541 14.74 -35.03 13.70
CA ASN A 541 15.46 -35.48 14.90
C ASN A 541 15.56 -34.38 15.97
N HIS A 542 15.22 -33.13 15.64
CA HIS A 542 15.27 -32.02 16.59
C HIS A 542 14.11 -32.05 17.59
N GLU A 543 14.38 -31.64 18.84
CA GLU A 543 13.39 -31.71 19.92
C GLU A 543 12.20 -30.77 19.68
N PHE A 544 12.44 -29.58 19.13
CA PHE A 544 11.38 -28.59 18.87
C PHE A 544 10.34 -29.07 17.84
N VAL A 545 10.66 -30.07 17.00
CA VAL A 545 9.70 -30.66 16.05
C VAL A 545 8.68 -31.55 16.77
N ARG A 546 9.05 -32.13 17.92
CA ARG A 546 8.24 -33.04 18.74
C ARG A 546 7.84 -32.45 20.09
N CYS A 547 8.02 -31.13 20.27
CA CYS A 547 7.77 -30.48 21.56
C CYS A 547 6.29 -30.50 21.98
N ALA A 548 5.36 -30.60 21.01
CA ALA A 548 3.94 -30.77 21.25
C ALA A 548 3.29 -31.63 20.15
N PRO A 549 2.33 -32.51 20.48
CA PRO A 549 1.64 -33.34 19.49
C PRO A 549 0.95 -32.53 18.38
N GLU A 550 0.48 -31.32 18.69
CA GLU A 550 -0.14 -30.40 17.74
C GLU A 550 0.87 -29.87 16.71
N ILE A 551 2.09 -29.57 17.15
CA ILE A 551 3.18 -29.09 16.30
C ILE A 551 3.68 -30.21 15.39
N GLU A 552 3.83 -31.42 15.93
CA GLU A 552 4.20 -32.60 15.14
C GLU A 552 3.15 -32.90 14.06
N LYS A 553 1.86 -32.92 14.42
CA LYS A 553 0.75 -33.08 13.46
C LYS A 553 0.72 -31.97 12.41
N LEU A 554 1.05 -30.74 12.79
CA LEU A 554 1.13 -29.61 11.87
C LEU A 554 2.23 -29.82 10.84
N PHE A 555 3.44 -30.19 11.28
CA PHE A 555 4.54 -30.53 10.38
C PHE A 555 4.21 -31.71 9.49
N GLU A 556 3.59 -32.77 10.02
CA GLU A 556 3.13 -33.90 9.21
C GLU A 556 2.05 -33.51 8.20
N SER A 557 1.15 -32.58 8.55
CA SER A 557 0.09 -32.11 7.66
C SER A 557 0.67 -31.29 6.51
N VAL A 558 1.57 -30.36 6.81
CA VAL A 558 2.29 -29.60 5.80
C VAL A 558 3.15 -30.55 4.97
N ALA A 559 3.90 -31.45 5.58
CA ALA A 559 4.70 -32.45 4.89
C ALA A 559 3.84 -33.35 3.99
N ARG A 560 2.68 -33.86 4.44
CA ARG A 560 1.75 -34.65 3.61
C ARG A 560 1.17 -33.83 2.45
N SER A 561 0.87 -32.56 2.66
CA SER A 561 0.47 -31.68 1.55
C SER A 561 1.61 -31.43 0.55
N CYS A 562 2.87 -31.55 1.02
CA CYS A 562 4.08 -31.34 0.23
C CYS A 562 4.74 -32.62 -0.33
N MET A 563 4.34 -33.79 0.17
CA MET A 563 4.89 -35.10 -0.12
C MET A 563 3.71 -35.99 -0.50
N HIS A 564 3.54 -36.27 -1.80
CA HIS A 564 2.58 -37.29 -2.22
C HIS A 564 2.90 -38.60 -1.50
N PRO A 565 1.89 -39.35 -1.02
CA PRO A 565 2.13 -40.69 -0.51
C PRO A 565 2.76 -41.52 -1.63
N LYS A 566 3.80 -42.29 -1.30
CA LYS A 566 4.33 -43.31 -2.21
C LYS A 566 3.14 -44.14 -2.73
N PRO A 567 3.06 -44.45 -4.03
CA PRO A 567 2.09 -45.43 -4.49
C PRO A 567 2.33 -46.71 -3.68
N SER A 568 1.33 -47.13 -2.92
CA SER A 568 1.33 -48.41 -2.23
C SER A 568 1.57 -49.48 -3.30
N SER A 569 2.70 -50.16 -3.20
CA SER A 569 2.95 -51.38 -3.96
C SER A 569 1.79 -52.33 -3.71
N GLU A 570 0.97 -52.56 -4.74
CA GLU A 570 0.02 -53.66 -4.75
C GLU A 570 0.79 -54.92 -4.39
N GLN A 571 0.46 -55.50 -3.23
CA GLN A 571 0.80 -56.87 -2.93
C GLN A 571 0.07 -57.72 -3.96
N THR A 572 0.79 -58.16 -4.99
CA THR A 572 0.41 -59.31 -5.79
C THR A 572 0.39 -60.53 -4.87
N THR A 573 -0.78 -60.84 -4.33
CA THR A 573 -1.09 -62.16 -3.79
C THR A 573 -1.26 -63.12 -4.95
N SER A 574 -0.25 -63.96 -5.17
CA SER A 574 -0.37 -65.30 -5.74
C SER A 574 -0.98 -66.26 -4.72
#